data_AF-A0A934U2T3-F1
#
_entry.id   AF-A0A934U2T3-F1
#
_cell.length_a   1.000
_cell.length_b   1.000
_cell.length_c   1.000
_cell.angle_alpha   90.00
_cell.angle_beta   90.00
_cell.angle_gamma   90.00
#
_symmetry.space_group_name_H-M   'P 1'
#
loop_
_entity.id
_entity.type
_entity.pdbx_description
1 polymer ?
#
loop_
_entity_poly.entity_id
_entity_poly.type
_entity_poly.pdbx_seq_one_letter_code
_entity_poly.pdbx_strand_id
1 'polypeptide(L)'
;MKEKIKKVKKKRDKRFLILNIIIIAVIVFAFAYVWTVGDDYTLHTNFYPEDGTTKNVVVDVKDDDVVEFVNVRTEKGELVADFRSDNRGKTDVLISYSVGDTKMDPMVFNLEVNEFDTIIDHTMGSVRFNGDKVVIISIIVLLALAEIMMLWMYIDYRKHGKFSYSMIACGGLSIFNAILLAYVIYYLINWPTLSIGDFLMLVTGAGTIMLIILFPLMLLLSILLAISNIWLMKHEGYRPVNALGIFFAVIWALGTLWTLGFYFIPYDSFSSGGDNYKIYNLILMVLVYVIGYLECMFISTVMCSFLATKYKVPMDRDFIVILGCAIRGDGTLTPLLKDRVDSAVAFEKKQYRTNGKHAVFVPSGGQGADEVISEGEAMENYLKSIGIPEDRIAREDKSTSTLENMKFSKEVIDGLSDSEDKKIAFATSSYHVFRGYIMAKKSEMEDAKGISAKTKPYFFPNAFLREFVGLLFDKKWSHIVFVLAIVAFFGTLAYLII
;
A
#
# COMPACT_ATOMS: atom_id res chain seq x y z
N MET A 1 3.24 -16.98 -31.26
CA MET A 1 3.25 -15.99 -30.16
C MET A 1 2.18 -16.27 -29.09
N LYS A 2 0.91 -16.52 -29.47
CA LYS A 2 -0.20 -16.90 -28.55
C LYS A 2 0.10 -18.10 -27.64
N GLU A 3 0.80 -19.14 -28.11
CA GLU A 3 1.22 -20.27 -27.26
C GLU A 3 2.27 -19.91 -26.19
N LYS A 4 3.23 -19.04 -26.51
CA LYS A 4 4.21 -18.55 -25.52
C LYS A 4 3.51 -17.75 -24.43
N ILE A 5 2.53 -16.91 -24.79
CA ILE A 5 1.74 -16.13 -23.84
C ILE A 5 0.88 -17.06 -22.96
N LYS A 6 0.23 -18.07 -23.54
CA LYS A 6 -0.52 -19.10 -22.76
C LYS A 6 0.39 -19.87 -21.79
N LYS A 7 1.59 -20.28 -22.22
CA LYS A 7 2.56 -20.99 -21.35
C LYS A 7 3.07 -20.10 -20.20
N VAL A 8 3.34 -18.82 -20.46
CA VAL A 8 3.74 -17.86 -19.43
C VAL A 8 2.61 -17.61 -18.43
N LYS A 9 1.38 -17.40 -18.91
CA LYS A 9 0.18 -17.24 -18.06
C LYS A 9 -0.04 -18.46 -17.17
N LYS A 10 -0.03 -19.67 -17.74
CA LYS A 10 -0.17 -20.93 -17.00
C LYS A 10 0.91 -21.15 -15.93
N LYS A 11 2.17 -20.77 -16.23
CA LYS A 11 3.29 -20.87 -15.28
C LYS A 11 3.16 -19.85 -14.13
N ARG A 12 2.64 -18.66 -14.43
CA ARG A 12 2.36 -17.61 -13.44
C ARG A 12 1.25 -18.03 -12.48
N ASP A 13 0.15 -18.53 -13.02
CA ASP A 13 -1.02 -18.94 -12.24
C ASP A 13 -0.69 -20.13 -11.31
N LYS A 14 0.17 -21.07 -11.76
CA LYS A 14 0.69 -22.16 -10.91
C LYS A 14 1.54 -21.65 -9.74
N ARG A 15 2.41 -20.65 -9.94
CA ARG A 15 3.23 -20.07 -8.86
C ARG A 15 2.37 -19.34 -7.83
N PHE A 16 1.36 -18.60 -8.29
CA PHE A 16 0.41 -17.92 -7.41
C PHE A 16 -0.37 -18.92 -6.55
N LEU A 17 -0.82 -20.03 -7.14
CA LEU A 17 -1.47 -21.11 -6.40
C LEU A 17 -0.55 -21.71 -5.33
N ILE A 18 0.71 -22.02 -5.68
CA ILE A 18 1.69 -22.56 -4.72
C ILE A 18 1.89 -21.59 -3.54
N LEU A 19 2.03 -20.30 -3.81
CA LEU A 19 2.24 -19.32 -2.76
C LEU A 19 1.05 -19.21 -1.79
N ASN A 20 -0.18 -19.22 -2.32
CA ASN A 20 -1.38 -19.22 -1.48
C ASN A 20 -1.49 -20.49 -0.63
N ILE A 21 -1.11 -21.66 -1.18
CA ILE A 21 -1.07 -22.91 -0.41
C ILE A 21 -0.06 -22.79 0.74
N ILE A 22 1.12 -22.20 0.50
CA ILE A 22 2.12 -21.97 1.55
C ILE A 22 1.58 -21.02 2.62
N ILE A 23 0.92 -19.93 2.24
CA ILE A 23 0.31 -18.97 3.19
C ILE A 23 -0.70 -19.69 4.10
N ILE A 24 -1.61 -20.47 3.52
CA ILE A 24 -2.61 -21.23 4.28
C ILE A 24 -1.92 -22.25 5.19
N ALA A 25 -0.91 -22.96 4.69
CA ALA A 25 -0.17 -23.95 5.47
C ALA A 25 0.54 -23.31 6.69
N VAL A 26 1.14 -22.13 6.54
CA VAL A 26 1.78 -21.41 7.66
C VAL A 26 0.75 -21.01 8.71
N ILE A 27 -0.41 -20.49 8.30
CA ILE A 27 -1.49 -20.11 9.23
C ILE A 27 -2.00 -21.34 9.99
N VAL A 28 -2.36 -22.40 9.26
CA VAL A 28 -2.87 -23.64 9.86
C VAL A 28 -1.84 -24.27 10.79
N PHE A 29 -0.56 -24.26 10.41
CA PHE A 29 0.51 -24.76 11.26
C PHE A 29 0.64 -23.97 12.57
N ALA A 30 0.59 -22.64 12.52
CA ALA A 30 0.68 -21.80 13.71
C ALA A 30 -0.46 -22.09 14.69
N PHE A 31 -1.70 -22.14 14.19
CA PHE A 31 -2.87 -22.47 15.02
C PHE A 31 -2.82 -23.88 15.58
N ALA A 32 -2.48 -24.88 14.75
CA ALA A 32 -2.36 -26.26 15.21
C ALA A 32 -1.25 -26.43 16.25
N TYR A 33 -0.13 -25.71 16.10
CA TYR A 33 0.96 -25.75 17.05
C TYR A 33 0.53 -25.18 18.41
N VAL A 34 -0.09 -23.99 18.43
CA VAL A 34 -0.61 -23.39 19.67
C VAL A 34 -1.63 -24.32 20.33
N TRP A 35 -2.54 -24.92 19.56
CA TRP A 35 -3.49 -25.91 20.07
C TRP A 35 -2.80 -27.09 20.77
N THR A 36 -1.67 -27.57 20.24
CA THR A 36 -0.97 -28.75 20.79
C THR A 36 -0.13 -28.50 22.03
N VAL A 37 0.19 -27.24 22.35
CA VAL A 37 1.08 -26.89 23.47
C VAL A 37 0.48 -25.85 24.42
N GLY A 38 -0.72 -25.36 24.12
CA GLY A 38 -1.34 -24.24 24.82
C GLY A 38 -1.99 -24.63 26.14
N ASP A 39 -2.32 -25.91 26.31
CA ASP A 39 -2.89 -26.50 27.53
C ASP A 39 -1.88 -26.54 28.68
N ASP A 40 -0.60 -26.61 28.39
CA ASP A 40 0.47 -26.42 29.37
C ASP A 40 1.05 -24.99 29.28
N TYR A 41 1.45 -24.39 30.41
CA TYR A 41 2.14 -23.10 30.45
C TYR A 41 3.31 -23.09 31.42
N THR A 42 4.47 -22.59 30.97
CA THR A 42 5.67 -22.45 31.77
C THR A 42 5.86 -20.97 32.13
N LEU A 43 5.59 -20.64 33.38
CA LEU A 43 5.68 -19.30 33.93
C LEU A 43 7.11 -18.99 34.37
N HIS A 44 7.72 -18.00 33.70
CA HIS A 44 9.03 -17.46 34.02
C HIS A 44 8.89 -16.27 34.98
N THR A 45 9.35 -16.43 36.22
CA THR A 45 9.16 -15.42 37.28
C THR A 45 10.18 -14.28 37.24
N ASN A 46 11.26 -14.41 36.45
CA ASN A 46 12.47 -13.56 36.49
C ASN A 46 13.11 -13.45 37.88
N PHE A 47 12.80 -14.38 38.80
CA PHE A 47 13.41 -14.44 40.12
C PHE A 47 14.55 -15.47 40.14
N TYR A 48 15.68 -15.11 40.74
CA TYR A 48 16.87 -15.94 40.80
C TYR A 48 17.20 -16.25 42.28
N PRO A 49 16.75 -17.40 42.83
CA PRO A 49 17.06 -17.75 44.22
C PRO A 49 18.57 -17.94 44.43
N GLU A 50 19.11 -17.39 45.52
CA GLU A 50 20.56 -17.34 45.80
C GLU A 50 21.24 -18.72 45.87
N ASP A 51 20.51 -19.74 46.31
CA ASP A 51 20.97 -21.13 46.43
C ASP A 51 20.50 -22.02 45.27
N GLY A 52 19.74 -21.46 44.33
CA GLY A 52 19.12 -22.18 43.22
C GLY A 52 18.07 -23.23 43.64
N THR A 53 17.68 -23.28 44.92
CA THR A 53 16.77 -24.32 45.43
C THR A 53 15.30 -23.87 45.41
N THR A 54 14.40 -24.84 45.25
CA THR A 54 12.94 -24.61 45.28
C THR A 54 12.32 -25.00 46.62
N LYS A 55 13.12 -25.37 47.63
CA LYS A 55 12.65 -25.97 48.88
C LYS A 55 11.71 -25.08 49.70
N ASN A 56 11.81 -23.77 49.53
CA ASN A 56 11.03 -22.76 50.26
C ASN A 56 10.06 -21.99 49.35
N VAL A 57 9.74 -22.53 48.17
CA VAL A 57 8.77 -21.93 47.25
C VAL A 57 7.40 -22.51 47.54
N VAL A 58 6.41 -21.63 47.72
CA VAL A 58 5.00 -21.99 47.84
C VAL A 58 4.25 -21.33 46.69
N VAL A 59 3.58 -22.15 45.88
CA VAL A 59 2.69 -21.69 44.81
C VAL A 59 1.26 -21.86 45.29
N ASP A 60 0.53 -20.76 45.35
CA ASP A 60 -0.87 -20.70 45.78
C ASP A 60 -1.71 -20.22 44.60
N VAL A 61 -2.60 -21.09 44.11
CA VAL A 61 -3.52 -20.79 43.00
C VAL A 61 -4.86 -20.45 43.63
N LYS A 62 -5.36 -19.21 43.44
CA LYS A 62 -6.60 -18.77 44.12
C LYS A 62 -7.84 -19.55 43.71
N ASP A 63 -7.91 -19.90 42.43
CA ASP A 63 -8.96 -20.70 41.83
C ASP A 63 -8.28 -21.86 41.08
N ASP A 64 -8.14 -22.98 41.78
CA ASP A 64 -7.47 -24.19 41.31
C ASP A 64 -8.33 -24.99 40.33
N ASP A 65 -9.63 -24.68 40.23
CA ASP A 65 -10.50 -25.22 39.18
C ASP A 65 -10.10 -24.66 37.79
N VAL A 66 -9.38 -23.54 37.70
CA VAL A 66 -9.00 -22.91 36.42
C VAL A 66 -7.67 -23.46 35.88
N VAL A 67 -6.65 -23.54 36.74
CA VAL A 67 -5.32 -24.09 36.35
C VAL A 67 -4.79 -25.04 37.43
N GLU A 68 -4.27 -26.17 36.99
CA GLU A 68 -3.57 -27.14 37.84
C GLU A 68 -2.08 -26.76 37.92
N PHE A 69 -1.55 -26.60 39.14
CA PHE A 69 -0.12 -26.46 39.35
C PHE A 69 0.57 -27.83 39.21
N VAL A 70 1.53 -27.93 38.28
CA VAL A 70 2.20 -29.19 37.95
C VAL A 70 3.52 -29.33 38.71
N ASN A 71 4.40 -28.33 38.62
CA ASN A 71 5.73 -28.38 39.22
C ASN A 71 6.38 -27.00 39.33
N VAL A 72 7.37 -26.88 40.21
CA VAL A 72 8.28 -25.72 40.30
C VAL A 72 9.72 -26.18 40.23
N ARG A 73 10.51 -25.53 39.37
CA ARG A 73 11.92 -25.87 39.13
C ARG A 73 12.76 -24.61 38.96
N THR A 74 14.07 -24.79 38.97
CA THR A 74 15.02 -23.73 38.62
C THR A 74 15.59 -24.02 37.23
N GLU A 75 15.44 -23.11 36.27
CA GLU A 75 15.99 -23.22 34.91
C GLU A 75 17.00 -22.09 34.67
N LYS A 76 18.27 -22.44 34.39
CA LYS A 76 19.37 -21.46 34.26
C LYS A 76 19.49 -20.48 35.45
N GLY A 77 19.11 -20.93 36.65
CA GLY A 77 19.12 -20.13 37.87
C GLY A 77 17.81 -19.35 38.13
N GLU A 78 16.88 -19.32 37.18
CA GLU A 78 15.58 -18.66 37.32
C GLU A 78 14.54 -19.62 37.91
N LEU A 79 13.67 -19.15 38.80
CA LEU A 79 12.50 -19.88 39.29
C LEU A 79 11.41 -19.92 38.21
N VAL A 80 10.97 -21.12 37.89
CA VAL A 80 9.98 -21.40 36.84
C VAL A 80 8.91 -22.34 37.39
N ALA A 81 7.64 -22.02 37.13
CA ALA A 81 6.49 -22.84 37.53
C ALA A 81 5.70 -23.32 36.32
N ASP A 82 5.30 -24.58 36.31
CA ASP A 82 4.51 -25.19 35.23
C ASP A 82 3.05 -25.36 35.67
N PHE A 83 2.15 -25.01 34.78
CA PHE A 83 0.70 -25.09 34.96
C PHE A 83 0.06 -25.87 33.80
N ARG A 84 -1.09 -26.47 34.07
CA ARG A 84 -1.94 -27.13 33.08
C ARG A 84 -3.37 -26.58 33.15
N SER A 85 -4.03 -26.46 32.00
CA SER A 85 -5.40 -25.97 31.90
C SER A 85 -6.37 -26.98 32.51
N ASP A 86 -7.32 -26.51 33.32
CA ASP A 86 -8.43 -27.35 33.79
C ASP A 86 -9.79 -26.79 33.30
N ASN A 87 -10.34 -25.78 33.95
CA ASN A 87 -11.57 -25.11 33.52
C ASN A 87 -11.33 -23.69 32.97
N ARG A 88 -12.25 -23.24 32.12
CA ARG A 88 -12.22 -21.90 31.54
C ARG A 88 -12.48 -20.86 32.62
N GLY A 89 -11.65 -19.83 32.66
CA GLY A 89 -11.77 -18.79 33.67
C GLY A 89 -10.49 -17.98 33.82
N LYS A 90 -10.48 -17.12 34.84
CA LYS A 90 -9.34 -16.31 35.23
C LYS A 90 -8.98 -16.65 36.66
N THR A 91 -7.69 -16.76 36.94
CA THR A 91 -7.18 -17.07 38.28
C THR A 91 -5.90 -16.30 38.55
N ASP A 92 -5.69 -15.94 39.81
CA ASP A 92 -4.43 -15.35 40.25
C ASP A 92 -3.55 -16.45 40.84
N VAL A 93 -2.30 -16.48 40.43
CA VAL A 93 -1.28 -17.35 41.00
C VAL A 93 -0.33 -16.52 41.85
N LEU A 94 -0.18 -16.89 43.12
CA LEU A 94 0.71 -16.25 44.07
C LEU A 94 1.91 -17.16 44.33
N ILE A 95 3.10 -16.70 43.95
CA ILE A 95 4.35 -17.42 44.22
C ILE A 95 5.05 -16.71 45.37
N SER A 96 5.11 -17.37 46.53
CA SER A 96 5.82 -16.91 47.72
C SER A 96 7.16 -17.65 47.85
N TYR A 97 8.20 -16.95 48.29
CA TYR A 97 9.50 -17.53 48.59
C TYR A 97 10.03 -17.07 49.95
N SER A 98 10.71 -17.96 50.68
CA SER A 98 11.35 -17.63 51.96
C SER A 98 12.88 -17.80 51.90
N VAL A 99 13.60 -16.77 52.34
CA VAL A 99 15.06 -16.80 52.54
C VAL A 99 15.34 -16.86 54.04
N GLY A 100 15.81 -18.01 54.53
CA GLY A 100 15.90 -18.27 55.98
C GLY A 100 14.51 -18.19 56.64
N ASP A 101 14.38 -17.38 57.70
CA ASP A 101 13.11 -17.15 58.40
C ASP A 101 12.29 -15.98 57.81
N THR A 102 12.79 -15.30 56.78
CA THR A 102 12.12 -14.12 56.20
C THR A 102 11.29 -14.51 54.97
N LYS A 103 9.98 -14.32 55.06
CA LYS A 103 9.04 -14.52 53.95
C LYS A 103 9.01 -13.27 53.06
N MET A 104 9.30 -13.42 51.78
CA MET A 104 9.21 -12.33 50.80
C MET A 104 7.74 -12.09 50.41
N ASP A 105 7.45 -10.88 49.94
CA ASP A 105 6.13 -10.56 49.38
C ASP A 105 5.84 -11.46 48.16
N PRO A 106 4.60 -11.99 48.06
CA PRO A 106 4.24 -12.89 46.98
C PRO A 106 4.22 -12.16 45.63
N MET A 107 4.78 -12.82 44.63
CA MET A 107 4.62 -12.39 43.24
C MET A 107 3.23 -12.82 42.77
N VAL A 108 2.48 -11.88 42.20
CA VAL A 108 1.12 -12.13 41.70
C VAL A 108 1.17 -12.22 40.18
N PHE A 109 0.68 -13.34 39.64
CA PHE A 109 0.55 -13.60 38.22
C PHE A 109 -0.91 -13.80 37.86
N ASN A 110 -1.36 -13.24 36.73
CA ASN A 110 -2.75 -13.33 36.31
C ASN A 110 -2.83 -14.29 35.12
N LEU A 111 -3.46 -15.45 35.30
CA LEU A 111 -3.62 -16.46 34.26
C LEU A 111 -5.09 -16.56 33.81
N GLU A 112 -5.29 -16.79 32.51
CA GLU A 112 -6.60 -17.02 31.89
C GLU A 112 -6.57 -18.30 31.07
N VAL A 113 -7.57 -19.18 31.22
CA VAL A 113 -7.81 -20.29 30.31
C VAL A 113 -8.92 -19.89 29.33
N ASN A 114 -8.57 -19.76 28.06
CA ASN A 114 -9.49 -19.27 27.02
C ASN A 114 -10.40 -20.37 26.45
N GLU A 115 -11.19 -20.04 25.43
CA GLU A 115 -12.11 -21.00 24.77
C GLU A 115 -11.45 -22.18 24.06
N PHE A 116 -10.13 -22.11 23.83
CA PHE A 116 -9.30 -23.14 23.19
C PHE A 116 -8.45 -23.90 24.21
N ASP A 117 -8.81 -23.82 25.49
CA ASP A 117 -8.12 -24.45 26.62
C ASP A 117 -6.63 -24.02 26.70
N THR A 118 -6.31 -22.85 26.14
CA THR A 118 -4.96 -22.29 26.17
C THR A 118 -4.80 -21.38 27.38
N ILE A 119 -3.75 -21.59 28.16
CA ILE A 119 -3.38 -20.70 29.27
C ILE A 119 -2.69 -19.46 28.70
N ILE A 120 -3.22 -18.29 29.03
CA ILE A 120 -2.68 -16.97 28.68
C ILE A 120 -2.26 -16.26 29.97
N ASP A 121 -1.01 -15.83 30.02
CA ASP A 121 -0.47 -14.99 31.08
C ASP A 121 -0.67 -13.51 30.72
N HIS A 122 -1.42 -12.82 31.59
CA HIS A 122 -1.76 -11.40 31.53
C HIS A 122 -0.94 -10.55 32.53
N THR A 123 0.11 -11.11 33.12
CA THR A 123 0.90 -10.44 34.16
C THR A 123 1.52 -9.14 33.62
N MET A 124 1.37 -8.08 34.41
CA MET A 124 1.81 -6.71 34.07
C MET A 124 1.26 -6.17 32.74
N GLY A 125 0.09 -6.65 32.28
CA GLY A 125 -0.53 -6.22 31.03
C GLY A 125 0.16 -6.72 29.76
N SER A 126 1.10 -7.67 29.89
CA SER A 126 1.65 -8.41 28.75
C SER A 126 0.73 -9.55 28.36
N VAL A 127 0.87 -10.07 27.14
CA VAL A 127 0.15 -11.28 26.68
C VAL A 127 1.19 -12.31 26.31
N ARG A 128 1.19 -13.44 27.01
CA ARG A 128 2.14 -14.54 26.82
C ARG A 128 1.40 -15.87 26.86
N PHE A 129 1.82 -16.83 26.05
CA PHE A 129 1.31 -18.19 26.08
C PHE A 129 2.33 -19.13 25.42
N ASN A 130 2.25 -20.43 25.70
CA ASN A 130 3.14 -21.39 25.07
C ASN A 130 2.89 -21.45 23.55
N GLY A 131 3.93 -21.23 22.76
CA GLY A 131 3.85 -21.17 21.30
C GLY A 131 3.68 -19.76 20.70
N ASP A 132 3.67 -18.71 21.52
CA ASP A 132 3.67 -17.31 21.08
C ASP A 132 4.79 -16.97 20.08
N LYS A 133 5.99 -17.51 20.26
CA LYS A 133 7.12 -17.38 19.34
C LYS A 133 6.84 -17.96 17.95
N VAL A 134 6.12 -19.09 17.89
CA VAL A 134 5.74 -19.70 16.60
C VAL A 134 4.73 -18.81 15.88
N VAL A 135 3.81 -18.16 16.61
CA VAL A 135 2.90 -17.17 16.05
C VAL A 135 3.67 -15.97 15.48
N ILE A 136 4.59 -15.39 16.25
CA ILE A 136 5.44 -14.27 15.81
C ILE A 136 6.23 -14.63 14.54
N ILE A 137 6.93 -15.78 14.54
CA ILE A 137 7.68 -16.26 13.38
C ILE A 137 6.75 -16.45 12.17
N SER A 138 5.57 -17.01 12.38
CA SER A 138 4.59 -17.23 11.31
C SER A 138 4.10 -15.92 10.71
N ILE A 139 3.82 -14.89 11.52
CA ILE A 139 3.47 -13.54 11.05
C ILE A 139 4.59 -12.97 10.17
N ILE A 140 5.85 -13.07 10.60
CA ILE A 140 7.00 -12.56 9.84
C ILE A 140 7.15 -13.29 8.51
N VAL A 141 7.01 -14.62 8.50
CA VAL A 141 7.04 -15.42 7.28
C VAL A 141 5.92 -14.99 6.34
N LEU A 142 4.71 -14.74 6.84
CA LEU A 142 3.59 -14.23 6.03
C LEU A 142 3.87 -12.85 5.45
N LEU A 143 4.40 -11.91 6.24
CA LEU A 143 4.81 -10.58 5.76
C LEU A 143 5.91 -10.68 4.69
N ALA A 144 6.89 -11.57 4.85
CA ALA A 144 7.95 -11.80 3.88
C ALA A 144 7.44 -12.44 2.57
N LEU A 145 6.54 -13.42 2.66
CA LEU A 145 5.90 -14.04 1.49
C LEU A 145 5.05 -13.02 0.72
N ALA A 146 4.30 -12.17 1.45
CA ALA A 146 3.55 -11.07 0.86
C ALA A 146 4.48 -10.08 0.14
N GLU A 147 5.62 -9.73 0.74
CA GLU A 147 6.62 -8.84 0.14
C GLU A 147 7.14 -9.39 -1.19
N ILE A 148 7.56 -10.67 -1.19
CA ILE A 148 8.05 -11.35 -2.38
C ILE A 148 6.98 -11.36 -3.48
N MET A 149 5.72 -11.61 -3.13
CA MET A 149 4.61 -11.60 -4.07
C MET A 149 4.40 -10.22 -4.71
N MET A 150 4.35 -9.17 -3.88
CA MET A 150 4.10 -7.80 -4.31
C MET A 150 5.22 -7.30 -5.23
N LEU A 151 6.49 -7.51 -4.84
CA LEU A 151 7.65 -7.15 -5.67
C LEU A 151 7.66 -7.92 -6.99
N TRP A 152 7.37 -9.22 -6.96
CA TRP A 152 7.30 -10.03 -8.18
C TRP A 152 6.21 -9.52 -9.14
N MET A 153 5.02 -9.25 -8.63
CA MET A 153 3.92 -8.68 -9.41
C MET A 153 4.28 -7.30 -9.98
N TYR A 154 4.88 -6.43 -9.17
CA TYR A 154 5.33 -5.10 -9.59
C TYR A 154 6.33 -5.17 -10.75
N ILE A 155 7.32 -6.08 -10.64
CA ILE A 155 8.33 -6.31 -11.69
C ILE A 155 7.68 -6.91 -12.95
N ASP A 156 6.73 -7.85 -12.80
CA ASP A 156 6.01 -8.44 -13.93
C ASP A 156 5.19 -7.40 -14.71
N TYR A 157 4.45 -6.53 -14.00
CA TYR A 157 3.70 -5.44 -14.60
C TYR A 157 4.62 -4.48 -15.36
N ARG A 158 5.73 -4.06 -14.74
CA ARG A 158 6.73 -3.19 -15.37
C ARG A 158 7.30 -3.82 -16.65
N LYS A 159 7.73 -5.08 -16.59
CA LYS A 159 8.40 -5.77 -17.71
C LYS A 159 7.50 -5.87 -18.94
N HIS A 160 6.19 -6.08 -18.74
CA HIS A 160 5.23 -6.24 -19.84
C HIS A 160 4.52 -4.93 -20.23
N GLY A 161 4.85 -3.81 -19.57
CA GLY A 161 4.17 -2.52 -19.79
C GLY A 161 2.68 -2.57 -19.48
N LYS A 162 2.31 -3.30 -18.43
CA LYS A 162 0.93 -3.49 -17.97
C LYS A 162 0.63 -2.55 -16.80
N PHE A 163 0.74 -1.26 -17.05
CA PHE A 163 0.51 -0.22 -16.06
C PHE A 163 -0.96 -0.26 -15.61
N SER A 164 -1.20 -0.46 -14.32
CA SER A 164 -2.53 -0.67 -13.76
C SER A 164 -2.60 -0.29 -12.28
N TYR A 165 -3.82 -0.17 -11.74
CA TYR A 165 -4.02 0.04 -10.30
C TYR A 165 -3.33 -1.01 -9.44
N SER A 166 -3.35 -2.28 -9.87
CA SER A 166 -2.67 -3.36 -9.14
C SER A 166 -1.16 -3.13 -9.07
N MET A 167 -0.54 -2.50 -10.07
CA MET A 167 0.88 -2.17 -10.03
C MET A 167 1.17 -1.11 -8.95
N ILE A 168 0.33 -0.07 -8.84
CA ILE A 168 0.45 0.93 -7.75
C ILE A 168 0.23 0.26 -6.40
N ALA A 169 -0.83 -0.54 -6.26
CA ALA A 169 -1.12 -1.24 -5.01
C ALA A 169 0.04 -2.14 -4.57
N CYS A 170 0.59 -2.96 -5.47
CA CYS A 170 1.75 -3.80 -5.15
C CYS A 170 2.97 -2.97 -4.76
N GLY A 171 3.25 -1.86 -5.45
CA GLY A 171 4.41 -1.02 -5.11
C GLY A 171 4.22 -0.28 -3.78
N GLY A 172 3.04 0.31 -3.53
CA GLY A 172 2.76 1.05 -2.31
C GLY A 172 2.70 0.14 -1.09
N LEU A 173 1.98 -0.98 -1.19
CA LEU A 173 1.92 -1.97 -0.10
C LEU A 173 3.27 -2.65 0.14
N SER A 174 4.12 -2.81 -0.89
CA SER A 174 5.51 -3.28 -0.72
C SER A 174 6.36 -2.28 0.05
N ILE A 175 6.30 -0.97 -0.26
CA ILE A 175 7.03 0.04 0.51
C ILE A 175 6.56 0.01 1.98
N PHE A 176 5.24 -0.01 2.19
CA PHE A 176 4.64 -0.05 3.53
C PHE A 176 5.09 -1.30 4.32
N ASN A 177 4.97 -2.47 3.70
CA ASN A 177 5.30 -3.75 4.32
C ASN A 177 6.81 -3.94 4.52
N ALA A 178 7.66 -3.45 3.61
CA ALA A 178 9.11 -3.52 3.75
C ALA A 178 9.61 -2.71 4.95
N ILE A 179 9.05 -1.52 5.21
CA ILE A 179 9.40 -0.71 6.38
C ILE A 179 8.99 -1.45 7.67
N LEU A 180 7.75 -1.96 7.71
CA LEU A 180 7.26 -2.74 8.85
C LEU A 180 8.13 -3.98 9.11
N LEU A 181 8.43 -4.75 8.07
CA LEU A 181 9.22 -5.97 8.17
C LEU A 181 10.66 -5.68 8.61
N ALA A 182 11.30 -4.64 8.06
CA ALA A 182 12.65 -4.23 8.47
C ALA A 182 12.69 -3.83 9.95
N TYR A 183 11.68 -3.08 10.41
CA TYR A 183 11.56 -2.69 11.81
C TYR A 183 11.36 -3.89 12.74
N VAL A 184 10.45 -4.80 12.38
CA VAL A 184 10.21 -6.04 13.13
C VAL A 184 11.46 -6.92 13.22
N ILE A 185 12.16 -7.13 12.10
CA ILE A 185 13.39 -7.93 12.07
C ILE A 185 14.47 -7.30 12.94
N TYR A 186 14.64 -5.96 12.87
CA TYR A 186 15.60 -5.25 13.70
C TYR A 186 15.36 -5.51 15.20
N TYR A 187 14.11 -5.41 15.67
CA TYR A 187 13.82 -5.64 17.09
C TYR A 187 14.02 -7.09 17.52
N LEU A 188 13.67 -8.06 16.69
CA LEU A 188 13.84 -9.47 17.04
C LEU A 188 15.31 -9.90 17.12
N ILE A 189 16.18 -9.30 16.31
CA ILE A 189 17.63 -9.52 16.41
C ILE A 189 18.15 -9.01 17.76
N ASN A 190 17.63 -7.88 18.24
CA ASN A 190 18.10 -7.27 19.48
C ASN A 190 17.44 -7.89 20.73
N TRP A 191 16.16 -8.26 20.65
CA TRP A 191 15.34 -8.82 21.73
C TRP A 191 14.65 -10.13 21.27
N PRO A 192 15.38 -11.26 21.25
CA PRO A 192 14.86 -12.53 20.74
C PRO A 192 13.82 -13.21 21.65
N THR A 193 13.65 -12.71 22.88
CA THR A 193 12.70 -13.23 23.88
C THR A 193 11.41 -12.40 23.94
N LEU A 194 11.11 -11.63 22.89
CA LEU A 194 9.92 -10.80 22.78
C LEU A 194 8.65 -11.65 22.93
N SER A 195 7.75 -11.26 23.85
CA SER A 195 6.42 -11.86 23.94
C SER A 195 5.53 -11.42 22.77
N ILE A 196 4.43 -12.12 22.52
CA ILE A 196 3.45 -11.66 21.52
C ILE A 196 2.82 -10.31 21.90
N GLY A 197 2.60 -10.03 23.19
CA GLY A 197 2.14 -8.71 23.64
C GLY A 197 3.13 -7.60 23.28
N ASP A 198 4.42 -7.80 23.58
CA ASP A 198 5.47 -6.85 23.24
C ASP A 198 5.64 -6.71 21.71
N PHE A 199 5.46 -7.79 20.96
CA PHE A 199 5.46 -7.77 19.50
C PHE A 199 4.31 -6.94 18.93
N LEU A 200 3.11 -7.05 19.50
CA LEU A 200 1.98 -6.24 19.05
C LEU A 200 2.18 -4.76 19.39
N MET A 201 2.75 -4.45 20.55
CA MET A 201 3.15 -3.09 20.91
C MET A 201 4.25 -2.56 19.98
N LEU A 202 5.21 -3.41 19.61
CA LEU A 202 6.23 -3.08 18.61
C LEU A 202 5.60 -2.69 17.28
N VAL A 203 4.60 -3.45 16.79
CA VAL A 203 3.88 -3.09 15.57
C VAL A 203 3.33 -1.67 15.67
N THR A 204 2.74 -1.25 16.80
CA THR A 204 2.26 0.13 16.95
C THR A 204 3.35 1.19 16.72
N GLY A 205 4.58 0.95 17.20
CA GLY A 205 5.72 1.85 17.02
C GLY A 205 6.26 1.91 15.58
N ALA A 206 6.03 0.86 14.79
CA ALA A 206 6.49 0.78 13.40
C ALA A 206 5.88 1.89 12.52
N GLY A 207 4.61 2.26 12.78
CA GLY A 207 3.94 3.35 12.08
C GLY A 207 4.63 4.69 12.25
N THR A 208 5.08 5.01 13.46
CA THR A 208 5.81 6.25 13.75
C THR A 208 7.14 6.28 13.02
N ILE A 209 7.90 5.17 13.04
CA ILE A 209 9.16 5.07 12.31
C ILE A 209 8.95 5.24 10.81
N MET A 210 7.89 4.65 10.26
CA MET A 210 7.51 4.86 8.86
C MET A 210 7.29 6.34 8.55
N LEU A 211 6.54 7.08 9.38
CA LEU A 211 6.38 8.53 9.17
C LEU A 211 7.70 9.29 9.27
N ILE A 212 8.56 8.97 10.23
CA ILE A 212 9.87 9.62 10.38
C ILE A 212 10.73 9.41 9.13
N ILE A 213 10.75 8.19 8.58
CA ILE A 213 11.53 7.86 7.38
C ILE A 213 10.97 8.57 6.14
N LEU A 214 9.64 8.64 6.00
CA LEU A 214 8.99 9.22 4.83
C LEU A 214 8.89 10.75 4.88
N PHE A 215 8.88 11.34 6.08
CA PHE A 215 8.68 12.78 6.28
C PHE A 215 9.62 13.69 5.49
N PRO A 216 10.96 13.47 5.44
CA PRO A 216 11.85 14.34 4.67
C PRO A 216 11.50 14.37 3.17
N LEU A 217 11.16 13.21 2.61
CA LEU A 217 10.75 13.09 1.21
C LEU A 217 9.41 13.79 0.98
N MET A 218 8.44 13.58 1.88
CA MET A 218 7.11 14.18 1.75
C MET A 218 7.11 15.70 1.95
N LEU A 219 7.96 16.20 2.84
CA LEU A 219 8.19 17.64 3.02
C LEU A 219 8.77 18.26 1.75
N LEU A 220 9.79 17.61 1.16
CA LEU A 220 10.37 18.05 -0.11
C LEU A 220 9.30 18.09 -1.22
N LEU A 221 8.49 17.03 -1.35
CA LEU A 221 7.42 16.97 -2.35
C LEU A 221 6.35 18.05 -2.12
N SER A 222 6.01 18.34 -0.86
CA SER A 222 5.08 19.40 -0.47
C SER A 222 5.61 20.78 -0.87
N ILE A 223 6.90 21.06 -0.61
CA ILE A 223 7.56 22.30 -1.03
C ILE A 223 7.57 22.43 -2.56
N LEU A 224 7.94 21.37 -3.28
CA LEU A 224 7.95 21.37 -4.76
C LEU A 224 6.56 21.60 -5.34
N LEU A 225 5.53 20.98 -4.75
CA LEU A 225 4.14 21.16 -5.14
C LEU A 225 3.68 22.61 -4.93
N ALA A 226 4.02 23.20 -3.77
CA ALA A 226 3.72 24.59 -3.48
C ALA A 226 4.40 25.55 -4.48
N ILE A 227 5.71 25.39 -4.72
CA ILE A 227 6.47 26.18 -5.70
C ILE A 227 5.86 26.05 -7.10
N SER A 228 5.53 24.83 -7.53
CA SER A 228 4.91 24.58 -8.84
C SER A 228 3.55 25.26 -8.98
N ASN A 229 2.70 25.23 -7.95
CA ASN A 229 1.39 25.87 -8.00
C ASN A 229 1.50 27.40 -7.98
N ILE A 230 2.44 27.97 -7.22
CA ILE A 230 2.75 29.40 -7.29
C ILE A 230 3.21 29.80 -8.70
N TRP A 231 4.07 28.98 -9.32
CA TRP A 231 4.57 29.24 -10.68
C TRP A 231 3.47 29.07 -11.74
N LEU A 232 2.57 28.11 -11.56
CA LEU A 232 1.37 27.90 -12.38
C LEU A 232 0.43 29.11 -12.34
N MET A 233 0.12 29.62 -11.15
CA MET A 233 -0.74 30.80 -10.99
C MET A 233 -0.14 32.05 -11.65
N LYS A 234 1.20 32.19 -11.69
CA LYS A 234 1.87 33.27 -12.42
C LYS A 234 1.71 33.18 -13.94
N HIS A 235 1.56 31.98 -14.51
CA HIS A 235 1.48 31.78 -15.97
C HIS A 235 0.06 31.66 -16.50
N GLU A 236 -0.82 31.01 -15.74
CA GLU A 236 -2.20 30.71 -16.14
C GLU A 236 -3.24 31.59 -15.43
N GLY A 237 -2.80 32.47 -14.53
CA GLY A 237 -3.65 33.34 -13.73
C GLY A 237 -4.19 32.65 -12.47
N TYR A 238 -4.81 33.47 -11.61
CA TYR A 238 -5.42 32.99 -10.37
C TYR A 238 -6.77 32.32 -10.65
N ARG A 239 -6.86 31.03 -10.32
CA ARG A 239 -8.10 30.25 -10.25
C ARG A 239 -8.04 29.42 -8.97
N PRO A 240 -9.14 29.25 -8.21
CA PRO A 240 -9.12 28.45 -6.97
C PRO A 240 -8.57 27.03 -7.18
N VAL A 241 -8.85 26.43 -8.33
CA VAL A 241 -8.34 25.12 -8.74
C VAL A 241 -6.80 25.08 -8.85
N ASN A 242 -6.16 26.21 -9.17
CA ASN A 242 -4.70 26.34 -9.26
C ASN A 242 -4.03 26.54 -7.89
N ALA A 243 -4.80 26.77 -6.83
CA ALA A 243 -4.31 26.86 -5.45
C ALA A 243 -4.44 25.54 -4.67
N LEU A 244 -5.14 24.55 -5.23
CA LEU A 244 -5.45 23.28 -4.57
C LEU A 244 -4.17 22.52 -4.15
N GLY A 245 -3.12 22.55 -4.99
CA GLY A 245 -1.86 21.90 -4.65
C GLY A 245 -1.13 22.53 -3.46
N ILE A 246 -1.26 23.84 -3.25
CA ILE A 246 -0.69 24.52 -2.06
C ILE A 246 -1.44 24.07 -0.82
N PHE A 247 -2.77 24.04 -0.88
CA PHE A 247 -3.60 23.58 0.24
C PHE A 247 -3.27 22.13 0.64
N PHE A 248 -3.14 21.23 -0.34
CA PHE A 248 -2.69 19.85 -0.09
C PHE A 248 -1.31 19.79 0.55
N ALA A 249 -0.34 20.56 0.03
CA ALA A 249 1.02 20.59 0.59
C ALA A 249 1.03 21.04 2.06
N VAL A 250 0.23 22.05 2.41
CA VAL A 250 0.13 22.56 3.78
C VAL A 250 -0.53 21.54 4.71
N ILE A 251 -1.67 20.98 4.31
CA ILE A 251 -2.37 19.96 5.12
C ILE A 251 -1.47 18.76 5.37
N TRP A 252 -0.77 18.29 4.33
CA TRP A 252 0.12 17.15 4.46
C TRP A 252 1.25 17.45 5.44
N ALA A 253 1.98 18.55 5.24
CA ALA A 253 3.10 18.91 6.09
C ALA A 253 2.70 19.13 7.55
N LEU A 254 1.60 19.87 7.79
CA LEU A 254 1.08 20.12 9.14
C LEU A 254 0.52 18.85 9.78
N GLY A 255 -0.16 17.99 9.01
CA GLY A 255 -0.67 16.71 9.47
C GLY A 255 0.46 15.80 9.96
N THR A 256 1.53 15.64 9.16
CA THR A 256 2.67 14.82 9.57
C THR A 256 3.40 15.42 10.77
N LEU A 257 3.61 16.75 10.80
CA LEU A 257 4.23 17.43 11.96
C LEU A 257 3.40 17.27 13.24
N TRP A 258 2.08 17.38 13.14
CA TRP A 258 1.18 17.20 14.28
C TRP A 258 1.25 15.77 14.83
N THR A 259 1.23 14.76 13.94
CA THR A 259 1.38 13.35 14.35
C THR A 259 2.75 13.05 14.97
N LEU A 260 3.82 13.62 14.44
CA LEU A 260 5.17 13.44 14.99
C LEU A 260 5.35 14.17 16.32
N GLY A 261 4.84 15.40 16.44
CA GLY A 261 4.91 16.19 17.67
C GLY A 261 4.21 15.52 18.84
N PHE A 262 3.14 14.77 18.58
CA PHE A 262 2.44 14.00 19.62
C PHE A 262 3.27 12.83 20.17
N TYR A 263 4.08 12.18 19.33
CA TYR A 263 4.94 11.07 19.77
C TYR A 263 5.99 11.51 20.81
N PHE A 264 6.33 12.80 20.85
CA PHE A 264 7.27 13.37 21.83
C PHE A 264 6.61 13.86 23.13
N ILE A 265 5.30 13.68 23.31
CA ILE A 265 4.63 14.03 24.57
C ILE A 265 5.05 12.99 25.64
N PRO A 266 5.55 13.42 26.82
CA PRO A 266 6.09 12.50 27.83
C PRO A 266 5.03 11.55 28.39
N TYR A 267 5.41 10.28 28.60
CA TYR A 267 4.58 9.20 29.16
C TYR A 267 3.94 9.56 30.51
N ASP A 268 4.54 10.42 31.32
CA ASP A 268 3.95 10.86 32.60
C ASP A 268 2.68 11.73 32.43
N SER A 269 2.46 12.28 31.24
CA SER A 269 1.18 12.92 30.87
C SER A 269 0.09 11.88 30.53
N PHE A 270 0.46 10.60 30.40
CA PHE A 270 -0.38 9.48 29.91
C PHE A 270 -1.02 8.71 31.08
N SER A 271 -0.36 8.65 32.24
CA SER A 271 -0.87 7.95 33.44
C SER A 271 -2.04 8.68 34.12
N SER A 272 -2.26 9.95 33.79
CA SER A 272 -3.24 10.85 34.41
C SER A 272 -4.53 11.06 33.58
N GLY A 273 -4.66 10.44 32.39
CA GLY A 273 -5.65 10.81 31.38
C GLY A 273 -6.99 10.03 31.31
N GLY A 274 -7.14 8.91 32.03
CA GLY A 274 -8.36 8.08 32.01
C GLY A 274 -8.73 7.50 30.62
N ASP A 275 -9.98 7.06 30.42
CA ASP A 275 -10.43 6.38 29.18
C ASP A 275 -10.38 7.26 27.92
N ASN A 276 -10.57 8.58 28.09
CA ASN A 276 -10.46 9.54 26.99
C ASN A 276 -9.08 9.52 26.33
N TYR A 277 -8.05 9.23 27.10
CA TYR A 277 -6.68 9.16 26.64
C TYR A 277 -6.40 7.91 25.79
N LYS A 278 -6.94 6.76 26.21
CA LYS A 278 -6.86 5.50 25.45
C LYS A 278 -7.50 5.64 24.07
N ILE A 279 -8.69 6.26 24.00
CA ILE A 279 -9.39 6.55 22.75
C ILE A 279 -8.56 7.47 21.87
N TYR A 280 -7.98 8.52 22.45
CA TYR A 280 -7.16 9.47 21.72
C TYR A 280 -5.90 8.80 21.11
N ASN A 281 -5.18 7.97 21.87
CA ASN A 281 -4.04 7.21 21.35
C ASN A 281 -4.44 6.24 20.24
N LEU A 282 -5.59 5.56 20.39
CA LEU A 282 -6.12 4.69 19.35
C LEU A 282 -6.35 5.45 18.04
N ILE A 283 -6.97 6.63 18.11
CA ILE A 283 -7.19 7.50 16.95
C ILE A 283 -5.86 7.86 16.29
N LEU A 284 -4.85 8.23 17.07
CA LEU A 284 -3.55 8.58 16.52
C LEU A 284 -2.84 7.40 15.86
N MET A 285 -2.86 6.21 16.46
CA MET A 285 -2.25 5.01 15.87
C MET A 285 -2.89 4.69 14.51
N VAL A 286 -4.23 4.78 14.43
CA VAL A 286 -4.95 4.65 13.17
C VAL A 286 -4.51 5.71 12.17
N LEU A 287 -4.45 6.99 12.57
CA LEU A 287 -4.07 8.09 11.68
C LEU A 287 -2.64 7.94 11.15
N VAL A 288 -1.69 7.54 11.99
CA VAL A 288 -0.30 7.30 11.61
C VAL A 288 -0.21 6.25 10.50
N TYR A 289 -0.95 5.15 10.64
CA TYR A 289 -0.99 4.08 9.66
C TYR A 289 -1.72 4.46 8.37
N VAL A 290 -2.83 5.19 8.48
CA VAL A 290 -3.58 5.69 7.32
C VAL A 290 -2.76 6.69 6.52
N ILE A 291 -2.10 7.64 7.19
CA ILE A 291 -1.21 8.61 6.55
C ILE A 291 -0.08 7.86 5.87
N GLY A 292 0.67 7.03 6.59
CA GLY A 292 1.79 6.27 6.03
C GLY A 292 1.40 5.41 4.83
N TYR A 293 0.24 4.74 4.88
CA TYR A 293 -0.33 4.04 3.73
C TYR A 293 -0.53 4.97 2.52
N LEU A 294 -1.15 6.13 2.72
CA LEU A 294 -1.37 7.11 1.64
C LEU A 294 -0.05 7.66 1.08
N GLU A 295 0.97 7.88 1.91
CA GLU A 295 2.30 8.30 1.47
C GLU A 295 2.95 7.21 0.60
N CYS A 296 2.92 5.96 1.03
CA CYS A 296 3.43 4.83 0.24
C CYS A 296 2.69 4.68 -1.10
N MET A 297 1.38 4.84 -1.12
CA MET A 297 0.57 4.81 -2.35
C MET A 297 0.89 5.98 -3.28
N PHE A 298 1.13 7.17 -2.73
CA PHE A 298 1.55 8.34 -3.49
C PHE A 298 2.93 8.12 -4.13
N ILE A 299 3.92 7.68 -3.34
CA ILE A 299 5.27 7.36 -3.83
C ILE A 299 5.19 6.31 -4.94
N SER A 300 4.42 5.24 -4.73
CA SER A 300 4.22 4.22 -5.76
C SER A 300 3.58 4.78 -7.03
N THR A 301 2.61 5.69 -6.90
CA THR A 301 1.98 6.34 -8.06
C THR A 301 2.99 7.18 -8.84
N VAL A 302 3.86 7.93 -8.15
CA VAL A 302 4.94 8.71 -8.76
C VAL A 302 5.90 7.79 -9.51
N MET A 303 6.36 6.71 -8.87
CA MET A 303 7.26 5.72 -9.47
C MET A 303 6.63 5.07 -10.70
N CYS A 304 5.39 4.58 -10.58
CA CYS A 304 4.66 3.92 -11.65
C CYS A 304 4.43 4.86 -12.85
N SER A 305 4.09 6.12 -12.58
CA SER A 305 3.87 7.12 -13.61
C SER A 305 5.16 7.48 -14.33
N PHE A 306 6.25 7.66 -13.58
CA PHE A 306 7.57 7.85 -14.17
C PHE A 306 7.98 6.67 -15.05
N LEU A 307 7.79 5.43 -14.58
CA LEU A 307 8.05 4.22 -15.36
C LEU A 307 7.22 4.16 -16.65
N ALA A 308 5.96 4.59 -16.62
CA ALA A 308 5.11 4.66 -17.82
C ALA A 308 5.65 5.64 -18.86
N THR A 309 6.17 6.81 -18.44
CA THR A 309 6.79 7.76 -19.38
C THR A 309 8.05 7.23 -20.07
N LYS A 310 8.75 6.28 -19.43
CA LYS A 310 9.99 5.68 -19.94
C LYS A 310 9.75 4.41 -20.74
N TYR A 311 8.51 3.93 -20.82
CA TYR A 311 8.20 2.70 -21.53
C TYR A 311 8.43 2.87 -23.04
N LYS A 312 9.23 1.99 -23.63
CA LYS A 312 9.52 2.02 -25.07
C LYS A 312 8.39 1.32 -25.82
N VAL A 313 7.57 2.10 -26.51
CA VAL A 313 6.49 1.59 -27.36
C VAL A 313 7.06 0.79 -28.53
N PRO A 314 6.62 -0.47 -28.75
CA PRO A 314 6.99 -1.24 -29.94
C PRO A 314 6.55 -0.55 -31.23
N MET A 315 7.45 -0.46 -32.21
CA MET A 315 7.27 0.24 -33.48
C MET A 315 6.49 -0.59 -34.50
N ASP A 316 5.36 -1.19 -34.12
CA ASP A 316 4.58 -2.10 -34.98
C ASP A 316 3.07 -1.85 -34.86
N ARG A 317 2.69 -0.61 -34.55
CA ARG A 317 1.32 -0.17 -34.29
C ARG A 317 0.52 0.03 -35.58
N ASP A 318 -0.73 -0.40 -35.56
CA ASP A 318 -1.72 -0.20 -36.64
C ASP A 318 -2.43 1.14 -36.48
N PHE A 319 -2.74 1.53 -35.24
CA PHE A 319 -3.50 2.74 -34.92
C PHE A 319 -2.81 3.55 -33.82
N ILE A 320 -2.89 4.86 -33.90
CA ILE A 320 -2.41 5.80 -32.89
C ILE A 320 -3.55 6.73 -32.48
N VAL A 321 -4.15 6.46 -31.33
CA VAL A 321 -5.17 7.32 -30.71
C VAL A 321 -4.49 8.56 -30.13
N ILE A 322 -4.97 9.77 -30.40
CA ILE A 322 -4.45 11.00 -29.81
C ILE A 322 -5.52 11.54 -28.88
N LEU A 323 -5.22 11.59 -27.58
CA LEU A 323 -6.19 12.03 -26.58
C LEU A 323 -6.28 13.56 -26.52
N GLY A 324 -7.51 14.06 -26.59
CA GLY A 324 -7.91 15.44 -26.34
C GLY A 324 -7.55 15.97 -24.94
N CYS A 325 -7.59 17.29 -24.77
CA CYS A 325 -7.22 17.98 -23.54
C CYS A 325 -7.85 19.37 -23.38
N ALA A 326 -7.47 20.30 -24.27
CA ALA A 326 -8.11 21.61 -24.44
C ALA A 326 -7.64 22.22 -25.77
N ILE A 327 -8.52 22.95 -26.46
CA ILE A 327 -8.16 23.84 -27.57
C ILE A 327 -8.19 25.32 -27.15
N ARG A 328 -7.66 26.19 -28.00
CA ARG A 328 -7.76 27.65 -27.84
C ARG A 328 -9.11 28.13 -28.36
N GLY A 329 -9.55 29.30 -27.90
CA GLY A 329 -10.83 29.89 -28.33
C GLY A 329 -10.92 30.21 -29.83
N ASP A 330 -9.79 30.22 -30.56
CA ASP A 330 -9.73 30.37 -32.01
C ASP A 330 -9.80 29.01 -32.76
N GLY A 331 -10.02 27.90 -32.06
CA GLY A 331 -10.06 26.55 -32.64
C GLY A 331 -8.69 25.91 -32.87
N THR A 332 -7.59 26.59 -32.51
CA THR A 332 -6.23 26.05 -32.67
C THR A 332 -5.79 25.23 -31.46
N LEU A 333 -4.80 24.34 -31.65
CA LEU A 333 -4.30 23.49 -30.59
C LEU A 333 -3.61 24.29 -29.48
N THR A 334 -3.90 23.98 -28.22
CA THR A 334 -3.06 24.43 -27.10
C THR A 334 -1.66 23.81 -27.21
N PRO A 335 -0.62 24.40 -26.59
CA PRO A 335 0.71 23.81 -26.59
C PRO A 335 0.74 22.35 -26.12
N LEU A 336 -0.06 22.00 -25.10
CA LEU A 336 -0.16 20.63 -24.60
C LEU A 336 -0.77 19.67 -25.63
N LEU A 337 -1.85 20.08 -26.30
CA LEU A 337 -2.50 19.26 -27.31
C LEU A 337 -1.62 19.10 -28.56
N LYS A 338 -0.98 20.19 -28.99
CA LYS A 338 0.00 20.17 -30.08
C LYS A 338 1.16 19.22 -29.78
N ASP A 339 1.73 19.26 -28.57
CA ASP A 339 2.82 18.35 -28.17
C ASP A 339 2.39 16.87 -28.22
N ARG A 340 1.11 16.56 -27.94
CA ARG A 340 0.56 15.20 -28.09
C ARG A 340 0.51 14.78 -29.55
N VAL A 341 -0.03 15.62 -30.43
CA VAL A 341 -0.09 15.34 -31.87
C VAL A 341 1.31 15.19 -32.46
N ASP A 342 2.22 16.13 -32.16
CA ASP A 342 3.60 16.08 -32.65
C ASP A 342 4.34 14.83 -32.16
N SER A 343 4.09 14.38 -30.93
CA SER A 343 4.67 13.14 -30.40
C SER A 343 4.13 11.89 -31.10
N ALA A 344 2.83 11.86 -31.41
CA ALA A 344 2.22 10.79 -32.20
C ALA A 344 2.82 10.72 -33.61
N VAL A 345 2.95 11.86 -34.28
CA VAL A 345 3.53 11.98 -35.62
C VAL A 345 5.01 11.61 -35.61
N ALA A 346 5.78 12.03 -34.61
CA ALA A 346 7.19 11.66 -34.47
C ALA A 346 7.37 10.15 -34.27
N PHE A 347 6.48 9.51 -33.50
CA PHE A 347 6.47 8.06 -33.34
C PHE A 347 6.15 7.34 -34.67
N GLU A 348 5.08 7.74 -35.37
CA GLU A 348 4.68 7.15 -36.65
C GLU A 348 5.79 7.28 -37.71
N LYS A 349 6.40 8.46 -37.84
CA LYS A 349 7.54 8.69 -38.74
C LYS A 349 8.71 7.77 -38.43
N LYS A 350 9.00 7.55 -37.13
CA LYS A 350 10.05 6.63 -36.71
C LYS A 350 9.69 5.18 -36.99
N GLN A 351 8.44 4.79 -36.77
CA GLN A 351 7.94 3.47 -37.12
C GLN A 351 8.11 3.21 -38.62
N TYR A 352 7.59 4.09 -39.46
CA TYR A 352 7.68 3.98 -40.92
C TYR A 352 9.13 3.84 -41.39
N ARG A 353 10.06 4.64 -40.86
CA ARG A 353 11.50 4.51 -41.16
C ARG A 353 12.12 3.18 -40.73
N THR A 354 11.57 2.54 -39.70
CA THR A 354 12.13 1.31 -39.11
C THR A 354 11.63 0.07 -39.83
N ASN A 355 10.37 0.03 -40.27
CA ASN A 355 9.76 -1.17 -40.83
C ASN A 355 8.80 -0.95 -42.00
N GLY A 356 8.70 0.28 -42.54
CA GLY A 356 7.83 0.61 -43.66
C GLY A 356 6.33 0.62 -43.34
N LYS A 357 5.93 0.44 -42.08
CA LYS A 357 4.52 0.35 -41.69
C LYS A 357 3.96 1.70 -41.26
N HIS A 358 2.95 2.18 -41.97
CA HIS A 358 2.14 3.32 -41.54
C HIS A 358 1.14 2.93 -40.45
N ALA A 359 0.77 3.90 -39.63
CA ALA A 359 -0.33 3.78 -38.67
C ALA A 359 -1.42 4.81 -39.02
N VAL A 360 -2.68 4.47 -38.73
CA VAL A 360 -3.81 5.39 -38.84
C VAL A 360 -3.90 6.23 -37.55
N PHE A 361 -3.99 7.54 -37.69
CA PHE A 361 -4.20 8.44 -36.56
C PHE A 361 -5.68 8.50 -36.21
N VAL A 362 -5.98 8.39 -34.91
CA VAL A 362 -7.33 8.50 -34.37
C VAL A 362 -7.38 9.69 -33.41
N PRO A 363 -7.50 10.94 -33.91
CA PRO A 363 -7.69 12.09 -33.04
C PRO A 363 -9.04 11.98 -32.32
N SER A 364 -9.00 11.97 -30.99
CA SER A 364 -10.15 11.67 -30.14
C SER A 364 -10.36 12.73 -29.07
N GLY A 365 -11.51 13.40 -29.15
CA GLY A 365 -11.99 14.36 -28.17
C GLY A 365 -13.22 15.08 -28.71
N GLY A 366 -14.29 15.14 -27.90
CA GLY A 366 -15.50 15.89 -28.24
C GLY A 366 -15.34 17.40 -28.12
N GLN A 367 -16.46 18.11 -28.16
CA GLN A 367 -16.50 19.56 -28.06
C GLN A 367 -16.80 19.99 -26.63
N GLY A 368 -15.88 20.72 -26.01
CA GLY A 368 -16.12 21.38 -24.73
C GLY A 368 -17.13 22.53 -24.87
N ALA A 369 -17.79 22.90 -23.76
CA ALA A 369 -18.80 23.97 -23.76
C ALA A 369 -18.25 25.34 -24.21
N ASP A 370 -16.95 25.57 -23.98
CA ASP A 370 -16.25 26.81 -24.34
C ASP A 370 -15.46 26.70 -25.65
N GLU A 371 -15.65 25.61 -26.41
CA GLU A 371 -14.85 25.30 -27.60
C GLU A 371 -15.65 25.52 -28.89
N VAL A 372 -15.03 26.13 -29.90
CA VAL A 372 -15.69 26.47 -31.19
C VAL A 372 -15.86 25.26 -32.12
N ILE A 373 -15.03 24.22 -31.93
CA ILE A 373 -15.04 22.94 -32.65
C ILE A 373 -14.65 21.82 -31.67
N SER A 374 -14.83 20.57 -32.05
CA SER A 374 -14.34 19.45 -31.24
C SER A 374 -12.80 19.39 -31.20
N GLU A 375 -12.24 18.89 -30.11
CA GLU A 375 -10.79 18.68 -30.01
C GLU A 375 -10.30 17.70 -31.08
N GLY A 376 -11.09 16.67 -31.40
CA GLY A 376 -10.84 15.70 -32.46
C GLY A 376 -10.71 16.37 -33.83
N GLU A 377 -11.61 17.31 -34.14
CA GLU A 377 -11.58 18.08 -35.39
C GLU A 377 -10.39 19.04 -35.45
N ALA A 378 -10.08 19.72 -34.35
CA ALA A 378 -8.91 20.59 -34.27
C ALA A 378 -7.61 19.80 -34.55
N MET A 379 -7.48 18.60 -33.98
CA MET A 379 -6.34 17.71 -34.21
C MET A 379 -6.27 17.19 -35.64
N GLU A 380 -7.41 16.81 -36.23
CA GLU A 380 -7.50 16.42 -37.65
C GLU A 380 -7.03 17.55 -38.56
N ASN A 381 -7.54 18.77 -38.37
CA ASN A 381 -7.16 19.94 -39.15
C ASN A 381 -5.65 20.20 -39.06
N TYR A 382 -5.07 20.09 -37.86
CA TYR A 382 -3.63 20.23 -37.68
C TYR A 382 -2.84 19.10 -38.38
N LEU A 383 -3.26 17.84 -38.29
CA LEU A 383 -2.63 16.71 -38.99
C LEU A 383 -2.64 16.91 -40.51
N LYS A 384 -3.76 17.36 -41.08
CA LYS A 384 -3.86 17.71 -42.50
C LYS A 384 -2.92 18.87 -42.86
N SER A 385 -2.83 19.90 -42.02
CA SER A 385 -1.96 21.06 -42.29
C SER A 385 -0.47 20.73 -42.35
N ILE A 386 -0.03 19.66 -41.67
CA ILE A 386 1.35 19.19 -41.71
C ILE A 386 1.58 18.05 -42.74
N GLY A 387 0.62 17.82 -43.63
CA GLY A 387 0.74 16.91 -44.76
C GLY A 387 0.43 15.45 -44.48
N ILE A 388 -0.31 15.12 -43.41
CA ILE A 388 -0.84 13.76 -43.22
C ILE A 388 -2.06 13.57 -44.15
N PRO A 389 -2.05 12.55 -45.04
CA PRO A 389 -3.18 12.21 -45.89
C PRO A 389 -4.46 11.90 -45.11
N GLU A 390 -5.61 12.31 -45.67
CA GLU A 390 -6.92 12.15 -45.05
C GLU A 390 -7.32 10.68 -44.84
N ASP A 391 -6.93 9.78 -45.74
CA ASP A 391 -7.13 8.33 -45.62
C ASP A 391 -6.36 7.69 -44.44
N ARG A 392 -5.44 8.44 -43.81
CA ARG A 392 -4.70 8.01 -42.61
C ARG A 392 -5.19 8.69 -41.34
N ILE A 393 -6.33 9.36 -41.37
CA ILE A 393 -6.94 10.02 -40.21
C ILE A 393 -8.37 9.53 -40.04
N ALA A 394 -8.71 9.04 -38.85
CA ALA A 394 -10.06 8.62 -38.51
C ALA A 394 -10.50 9.32 -37.22
N ARG A 395 -11.28 10.40 -37.35
CA ARG A 395 -11.67 11.25 -36.22
C ARG A 395 -12.70 10.59 -35.30
N GLU A 396 -12.57 10.87 -34.01
CA GLU A 396 -13.60 10.68 -32.98
C GLU A 396 -13.90 12.03 -32.29
N ASP A 397 -15.16 12.48 -32.33
CA ASP A 397 -15.59 13.84 -31.95
C ASP A 397 -16.76 13.89 -30.96
N LYS A 398 -17.06 12.80 -30.25
CA LYS A 398 -18.23 12.67 -29.36
C LYS A 398 -17.86 12.56 -27.88
N SER A 399 -16.62 12.24 -27.57
CA SER A 399 -16.18 11.92 -26.20
C SER A 399 -16.16 13.13 -25.27
N THR A 400 -16.64 12.96 -24.03
CA THR A 400 -16.65 14.00 -22.98
C THR A 400 -15.71 13.68 -21.81
N SER A 401 -15.11 12.48 -21.82
CA SER A 401 -14.19 12.03 -20.77
C SER A 401 -13.11 11.13 -21.36
N THR A 402 -11.97 11.02 -20.68
CA THR A 402 -10.87 10.13 -21.12
C THR A 402 -11.29 8.68 -21.33
N LEU A 403 -12.26 8.18 -20.54
CA LEU A 403 -12.80 6.83 -20.71
C LEU A 403 -13.61 6.72 -22.02
N GLU A 404 -14.42 7.74 -22.32
CA GLU A 404 -15.14 7.82 -23.58
C GLU A 404 -14.21 7.99 -24.77
N ASN A 405 -13.14 8.79 -24.66
CA ASN A 405 -12.12 8.89 -25.71
C ASN A 405 -11.61 7.51 -26.10
N MET A 406 -11.23 6.69 -25.12
CA MET A 406 -10.74 5.33 -25.37
C MET A 406 -11.82 4.42 -25.96
N LYS A 407 -13.03 4.46 -25.40
CA LYS A 407 -14.14 3.63 -25.84
C LYS A 407 -14.57 3.95 -27.28
N PHE A 408 -14.81 5.22 -27.58
CA PHE A 408 -15.25 5.65 -28.91
C PHE A 408 -14.12 5.53 -29.94
N SER A 409 -12.86 5.75 -29.54
CA SER A 409 -11.72 5.43 -30.40
C SER A 409 -11.66 3.95 -30.77
N LYS A 410 -11.96 3.05 -29.81
CA LYS A 410 -12.05 1.62 -30.10
C LYS A 410 -13.15 1.33 -31.11
N GLU A 411 -14.34 1.93 -30.95
CA GLU A 411 -15.46 1.76 -31.89
C GLU A 411 -15.09 2.22 -33.31
N VAL A 412 -14.39 3.37 -33.44
CA VAL A 412 -13.86 3.84 -34.73
C VAL A 412 -12.86 2.85 -35.32
N ILE A 413 -11.92 2.37 -34.50
CA ILE A 413 -10.89 1.40 -34.92
C ILE A 413 -11.52 0.06 -35.35
N ASP A 414 -12.54 -0.41 -34.63
CA ASP A 414 -13.25 -1.65 -34.93
C ASP A 414 -14.05 -1.53 -36.24
N GLY A 415 -14.57 -0.35 -36.57
CA GLY A 415 -15.20 -0.06 -37.86
C GLY A 415 -14.23 -0.03 -39.06
N LEU A 416 -12.92 0.16 -38.81
CA LEU A 416 -11.90 0.24 -39.87
C LEU A 416 -11.20 -1.11 -40.16
N SER A 417 -11.32 -2.08 -39.26
CA SER A 417 -10.66 -3.37 -39.42
C SER A 417 -11.38 -4.46 -38.64
N ASP A 418 -11.65 -5.59 -39.28
CA ASP A 418 -12.21 -6.78 -38.61
C ASP A 418 -11.15 -7.63 -37.89
N SER A 419 -9.87 -7.22 -37.93
CA SER A 419 -8.80 -7.95 -37.25
C SER A 419 -9.00 -7.92 -35.73
N GLU A 420 -8.83 -9.07 -35.08
CA GLU A 420 -8.77 -9.14 -33.62
C GLU A 420 -7.39 -8.79 -33.05
N ASP A 421 -6.33 -8.74 -33.87
CA ASP A 421 -4.94 -8.55 -33.42
C ASP A 421 -4.44 -7.11 -33.69
N LYS A 422 -5.32 -6.13 -33.48
CA LYS A 422 -5.05 -4.69 -33.70
C LYS A 422 -4.05 -4.17 -32.68
N LYS A 423 -2.93 -3.64 -33.16
CA LYS A 423 -1.87 -3.08 -32.31
C LYS A 423 -2.07 -1.59 -32.14
N ILE A 424 -2.67 -1.20 -31.03
CA ILE A 424 -3.00 0.20 -30.79
C ILE A 424 -1.90 0.87 -29.95
N ALA A 425 -1.64 2.15 -30.22
CA ALA A 425 -0.96 3.07 -29.33
C ALA A 425 -1.87 4.25 -29.02
N PHE A 426 -1.61 4.94 -27.91
CA PHE A 426 -2.28 6.20 -27.56
C PHE A 426 -1.25 7.27 -27.21
N ALA A 427 -1.45 8.51 -27.63
CA ALA A 427 -0.58 9.64 -27.35
C ALA A 427 -1.25 10.59 -26.35
N THR A 428 -0.53 10.93 -25.28
CA THR A 428 -1.01 11.87 -24.26
C THR A 428 0.14 12.52 -23.50
N SER A 429 -0.15 13.49 -22.64
CA SER A 429 0.85 14.19 -21.83
C SER A 429 1.53 13.26 -20.81
N SER A 430 2.78 13.54 -20.47
CA SER A 430 3.59 12.69 -19.59
C SER A 430 3.01 12.47 -18.19
N TYR A 431 2.26 13.43 -17.64
CA TYR A 431 1.57 13.24 -16.35
C TYR A 431 0.34 12.32 -16.46
N HIS A 432 -0.24 12.19 -17.66
CA HIS A 432 -1.51 11.50 -17.90
C HIS A 432 -1.33 10.09 -18.49
N VAL A 433 -0.14 9.76 -19.01
CA VAL A 433 0.12 8.50 -19.73
C VAL A 433 -0.21 7.26 -18.90
N PHE A 434 0.07 7.27 -17.59
CA PHE A 434 -0.24 6.15 -16.71
C PHE A 434 -1.74 5.91 -16.58
N ARG A 435 -2.52 6.97 -16.36
CA ARG A 435 -3.99 6.86 -16.31
C ARG A 435 -4.57 6.48 -17.67
N GLY A 436 -3.96 6.94 -18.76
CA GLY A 436 -4.27 6.50 -20.12
C GLY A 436 -4.19 4.97 -20.28
N TYR A 437 -3.15 4.32 -19.75
CA TYR A 437 -3.07 2.84 -19.74
C TYR A 437 -4.24 2.18 -19.00
N ILE A 438 -4.66 2.77 -17.88
CA ILE A 438 -5.79 2.25 -17.10
C ILE A 438 -7.10 2.42 -17.89
N MET A 439 -7.33 3.57 -18.52
CA MET A 439 -8.53 3.80 -19.33
C MET A 439 -8.58 2.91 -20.56
N ALA A 440 -7.43 2.67 -21.21
CA ALA A 440 -7.33 1.72 -22.31
C ALA A 440 -7.73 0.30 -21.85
N LYS A 441 -7.21 -0.15 -20.69
CA LYS A 441 -7.60 -1.45 -20.12
C LYS A 441 -9.10 -1.52 -19.79
N LYS A 442 -9.68 -0.47 -19.21
CA LYS A 442 -11.14 -0.39 -18.92
C LYS A 442 -11.98 -0.43 -20.21
N SER A 443 -11.41 -0.02 -21.33
CA SER A 443 -12.05 0.00 -22.65
C SER A 443 -11.67 -1.23 -23.50
N GLU A 444 -11.23 -2.33 -22.87
CA GLU A 444 -10.86 -3.60 -23.54
C GLU A 444 -9.65 -3.49 -24.49
N MET A 445 -8.88 -2.41 -24.41
CA MET A 445 -7.65 -2.19 -25.18
C MET A 445 -6.41 -2.50 -24.32
N GLU A 446 -6.38 -3.69 -23.68
CA GLU A 446 -5.34 -4.03 -22.68
C GLU A 446 -3.90 -3.98 -23.23
N ASP A 447 -3.73 -4.21 -24.54
CA ASP A 447 -2.43 -4.22 -25.21
C ASP A 447 -2.02 -2.86 -25.79
N ALA A 448 -2.86 -1.82 -25.62
CA ALA A 448 -2.54 -0.47 -26.07
C ALA A 448 -1.31 0.10 -25.36
N LYS A 449 -0.46 0.82 -26.10
CA LYS A 449 0.82 1.35 -25.60
C LYS A 449 0.85 2.88 -25.63
N GLY A 450 1.28 3.48 -24.52
CA GLY A 450 1.28 4.93 -24.31
C GLY A 450 2.53 5.62 -24.87
N ILE A 451 2.32 6.60 -25.75
CA ILE A 451 3.30 7.54 -26.24
C ILE A 451 3.22 8.79 -25.36
N SER A 452 4.31 9.09 -24.65
CA SER A 452 4.37 10.21 -23.70
C SER A 452 4.85 11.49 -24.39
N ALA A 453 3.98 12.49 -24.48
CA ALA A 453 4.32 13.85 -24.86
C ALA A 453 4.94 14.61 -23.68
N LYS A 454 5.87 15.53 -23.97
CA LYS A 454 6.54 16.31 -22.91
C LYS A 454 5.52 17.22 -22.19
N THR A 455 5.67 17.34 -20.88
CA THR A 455 4.92 18.31 -20.07
C THR A 455 5.91 19.33 -19.51
N LYS A 456 5.52 20.60 -19.49
CA LYS A 456 6.32 21.65 -18.87
C LYS A 456 6.45 21.43 -17.35
N PRO A 457 7.65 21.65 -16.76
CA PRO A 457 7.87 21.40 -15.33
C PRO A 457 6.93 22.16 -14.38
N TYR A 458 6.50 23.38 -14.71
CA TYR A 458 5.57 24.16 -13.85
C TYR A 458 4.20 23.52 -13.72
N PHE A 459 3.73 22.86 -14.78
CA PHE A 459 2.39 22.30 -14.85
C PHE A 459 2.34 20.88 -14.27
N PHE A 460 3.47 20.16 -14.35
CA PHE A 460 3.52 18.73 -14.05
C PHE A 460 3.09 18.36 -12.61
N PRO A 461 3.59 18.98 -11.52
CA PRO A 461 3.21 18.60 -10.16
C PRO A 461 1.72 18.78 -9.86
N ASN A 462 1.13 19.93 -10.23
CA ASN A 462 -0.31 20.15 -10.03
C ASN A 462 -1.14 19.17 -10.86
N ALA A 463 -0.79 18.99 -12.14
CA ALA A 463 -1.50 18.05 -13.01
C ALA A 463 -1.42 16.61 -12.47
N PHE A 464 -0.24 16.19 -12.02
CA PHE A 464 0.00 14.87 -11.43
C PHE A 464 -0.80 14.66 -10.13
N LEU A 465 -0.90 15.67 -9.26
CA LEU A 465 -1.72 15.58 -8.05
C LEU A 465 -3.19 15.28 -8.38
N ARG A 466 -3.73 15.94 -9.41
CA ARG A 466 -5.10 15.64 -9.88
C ARG A 466 -5.22 14.21 -10.41
N GLU A 467 -4.20 13.71 -11.10
CA GLU A 467 -4.19 12.31 -11.53
C GLU A 467 -4.16 11.37 -10.33
N PHE A 468 -3.34 11.64 -9.31
CA PHE A 468 -3.32 10.84 -8.08
C PHE A 468 -4.70 10.81 -7.38
N VAL A 469 -5.34 11.96 -7.21
CA VAL A 469 -6.70 12.04 -6.64
C VAL A 469 -7.71 11.28 -7.50
N GLY A 470 -7.62 11.40 -8.82
CA GLY A 470 -8.47 10.63 -9.75
C GLY A 470 -8.25 9.12 -9.63
N LEU A 471 -7.01 8.68 -9.46
CA LEU A 471 -6.65 7.28 -9.24
C LEU A 471 -7.20 6.74 -7.91
N LEU A 472 -7.11 7.53 -6.83
CA LEU A 472 -7.69 7.18 -5.54
C LEU A 472 -9.22 7.05 -5.63
N PHE A 473 -9.89 7.99 -6.29
CA PHE A 473 -11.34 7.99 -6.43
C PHE A 473 -11.85 6.79 -7.23
N ASP A 474 -11.19 6.45 -8.33
CA ASP A 474 -11.47 5.29 -9.17
C ASP A 474 -11.41 3.95 -8.41
N LYS A 475 -10.60 3.89 -7.34
CA LYS A 475 -10.43 2.70 -6.47
C LYS A 475 -10.81 2.96 -5.02
N LYS A 476 -11.69 3.94 -4.77
CA LYS A 476 -12.09 4.38 -3.42
C LYS A 476 -12.49 3.23 -2.49
N TRP A 477 -13.23 2.24 -3.00
CA TRP A 477 -13.66 1.09 -2.21
C TRP A 477 -12.51 0.22 -1.74
N SER A 478 -11.48 0.01 -2.55
CA SER A 478 -10.29 -0.74 -2.15
C SER A 478 -9.52 -0.01 -1.05
N HIS A 479 -9.42 1.33 -1.14
CA HIS A 479 -8.78 2.14 -0.11
C HIS A 479 -9.61 2.18 1.18
N ILE A 480 -10.93 2.33 1.09
CA ILE A 480 -11.84 2.31 2.24
C ILE A 480 -11.73 0.97 2.98
N VAL A 481 -11.77 -0.16 2.27
CA VAL A 481 -11.62 -1.49 2.90
C VAL A 481 -10.27 -1.62 3.62
N PHE A 482 -9.19 -1.11 3.03
CA PHE A 482 -7.87 -1.15 3.68
C PHE A 482 -7.81 -0.27 4.93
N VAL A 483 -8.38 0.94 4.89
CA VAL A 483 -8.48 1.83 6.05
C VAL A 483 -9.32 1.21 7.15
N LEU A 484 -10.46 0.58 6.81
CA LEU A 484 -11.29 -0.14 7.78
C LEU A 484 -10.55 -1.34 8.39
N ALA A 485 -9.70 -2.03 7.63
CA ALA A 485 -8.85 -3.10 8.15
C ALA A 485 -7.83 -2.57 9.17
N ILE A 486 -7.23 -1.40 8.92
CA ILE A 486 -6.35 -0.72 9.89
C ILE A 486 -7.14 -0.39 11.16
N VAL A 487 -8.32 0.23 11.03
CA VAL A 487 -9.17 0.58 12.17
C VAL A 487 -9.56 -0.65 12.97
N ALA A 488 -9.98 -1.73 12.30
CA ALA A 488 -10.34 -2.98 12.95
C ALA A 488 -9.14 -3.60 13.67
N PHE A 489 -7.95 -3.62 13.05
CA PHE A 489 -6.73 -4.13 13.68
C PHE A 489 -6.41 -3.40 14.98
N PHE A 490 -6.37 -2.07 14.96
CA PHE A 490 -6.07 -1.28 16.16
C PHE A 490 -7.20 -1.30 17.19
N GLY A 491 -8.46 -1.38 16.76
CA GLY A 491 -9.60 -1.54 17.65
C GLY A 491 -9.55 -2.86 18.42
N THR A 492 -9.25 -3.97 17.73
CA THR A 492 -9.04 -5.28 18.37
C THR A 492 -7.81 -5.26 19.27
N LEU A 493 -6.71 -4.64 18.83
CA LEU A 493 -5.50 -4.54 19.64
C LEU A 493 -5.76 -3.77 20.95
N ALA A 494 -6.49 -2.66 20.88
CA ALA A 494 -6.89 -1.92 22.08
C ALA A 494 -7.76 -2.76 23.00
N TYR A 495 -8.70 -3.55 22.47
CA TYR A 495 -9.53 -4.46 23.26
C TYR A 495 -8.74 -5.60 23.93
N LEU A 496 -7.66 -6.09 23.31
CA LEU A 496 -6.83 -7.17 23.86
C LEU A 496 -5.84 -6.69 24.93
N ILE A 497 -5.46 -5.41 24.91
CA ILE A 497 -4.46 -4.83 25.83
C ILE A 497 -5.12 -4.10 27.01
N ILE A 498 -6.32 -3.54 26.82
CA ILE A 498 -7.12 -2.87 27.87
C ILE A 498 -7.97 -3.89 28.58
#